data_AF-A0A0M3KGA9-F1
#
_entry.id   AF-A0A0M3KGA9-F1
#
_cell.length_a   1.000
_cell.length_b   1.000
_cell.length_c   1.000
_cell.angle_alpha   90.00
_cell.angle_beta   90.00
_cell.angle_gamma   90.00
#
_symmetry.space_group_name_H-M   'P 1'
#
loop_
_entity.id
_entity.type
_entity.pdbx_description
1 polymer ?
#
loop_
_entity_poly.entity_id
_entity_poly.type
_entity_poly.pdbx_seq_one_letter_code
_entity_poly.pdbx_strand_id
1 'polypeptide(L)'
;MIIVVPNVMGIGIYSPPLDPLGNTVRGVKFAEQLVEKFNFHNYDSLVYSDTKKIDPRKMVRELSNESISNMMYAVRAGDISSIQRYILLGVSIHERDYDERTVLHIAAAEGNEYILKFLLERWKESADPKDRYGRTPLDDAKEFGQSKCVELLEKKLERQAKMSSSFARKTSLHSPQNIDSSTESRDRTQSDIASTTNQ
;
A
#
# COMPACT_ATOMS: atom_id res chain seq x y z
N MET A 1 12.63 3.41 -36.90
CA MET A 1 11.93 2.21 -36.36
C MET A 1 10.44 2.48 -36.37
N ILE A 2 9.62 1.52 -36.80
CA ILE A 2 8.16 1.61 -36.78
C ILE A 2 7.66 0.56 -35.79
N ILE A 3 6.81 0.96 -34.85
CA ILE A 3 6.18 0.10 -33.86
C ILE A 3 4.68 0.11 -34.12
N VAL A 4 4.07 -1.07 -34.16
CA VAL A 4 2.62 -1.22 -34.35
C VAL A 4 2.04 -1.91 -33.12
N VAL A 5 1.05 -1.27 -32.50
CA VAL A 5 0.20 -1.88 -31.47
C VAL A 5 -1.16 -2.13 -32.10
N PRO A 6 -1.47 -3.38 -32.51
CA PRO A 6 -2.69 -3.68 -33.24
C PRO A 6 -3.92 -3.20 -32.49
N ASN A 7 -4.88 -2.62 -33.23
CA ASN A 7 -6.14 -2.08 -32.71
C ASN A 7 -6.00 -0.94 -31.68
N VAL A 8 -4.80 -0.36 -31.50
CA VAL A 8 -4.57 0.77 -30.61
C VAL A 8 -3.93 1.94 -31.35
N MET A 9 -2.70 1.78 -31.85
CA MET A 9 -1.92 2.86 -32.45
C MET A 9 -0.71 2.36 -33.26
N GLY A 10 -0.14 3.24 -34.08
CA GLY A 10 1.17 3.06 -34.72
C GLY A 10 2.11 4.20 -34.34
N ILE A 11 3.38 3.89 -34.07
CA ILE A 11 4.39 4.85 -33.63
C ILE A 11 5.60 4.80 -34.58
N GLY A 12 5.98 5.95 -35.11
CA GLY A 12 7.23 6.12 -35.87
C GLY A 12 8.30 6.79 -35.01
N ILE A 13 9.44 6.13 -34.83
CA ILE A 13 10.57 6.66 -34.04
C ILE A 13 11.77 6.88 -34.96
N TYR A 14 12.30 8.09 -34.92
CA TYR A 14 13.51 8.47 -35.62
C TYR A 14 14.63 8.75 -34.61
N SER A 15 15.74 8.01 -34.76
CA SER A 15 16.95 8.17 -33.97
C SER A 15 18.14 7.73 -34.82
N PRO A 16 19.01 8.65 -35.29
CA PRO A 16 20.12 8.31 -36.18
C PRO A 16 21.15 7.30 -35.64
N PRO A 17 21.51 7.28 -34.33
CA PRO A 17 22.47 6.31 -33.81
C PRO A 17 21.96 4.86 -33.90
N LEU A 18 22.77 3.99 -34.50
CA LEU A 18 22.48 2.57 -34.71
C LEU A 18 23.39 1.68 -33.87
N ASP A 19 22.84 0.55 -33.43
CA ASP A 19 23.55 -0.55 -32.78
C ASP A 19 24.26 -1.43 -33.83
N PRO A 20 25.21 -2.33 -33.49
CA PRO A 20 25.88 -3.21 -34.46
C PRO A 20 24.92 -4.10 -35.27
N LEU A 21 23.71 -4.33 -34.76
CA LEU A 21 22.64 -5.09 -35.44
C LEU A 21 21.83 -4.23 -36.44
N GLY A 22 22.17 -2.95 -36.63
CA GLY A 22 21.46 -2.03 -37.53
C GLY A 22 20.16 -1.44 -36.96
N ASN A 23 19.86 -1.72 -35.68
CA ASN A 23 18.69 -1.19 -35.00
C ASN A 23 18.94 0.20 -34.42
N THR A 24 17.92 1.05 -34.35
CA THR A 24 18.04 2.36 -33.70
C THR A 24 18.18 2.22 -32.19
N VAL A 25 19.27 2.71 -31.59
CA VAL A 25 19.57 2.52 -30.15
C VAL A 25 18.45 3.05 -29.26
N ARG A 26 18.01 4.29 -29.49
CA ARG A 26 16.94 4.92 -28.68
C ARG A 26 15.56 4.33 -28.99
N GLY A 27 15.34 3.84 -30.21
CA GLY A 27 14.05 3.25 -30.59
C GLY A 27 13.78 1.93 -29.88
N VAL A 28 14.80 1.07 -29.79
CA VAL A 28 14.72 -0.19 -29.02
C VAL A 28 14.51 0.11 -27.54
N LYS A 29 15.31 1.01 -26.96
CA LYS A 29 15.16 1.43 -25.57
C LYS A 29 13.77 1.99 -25.26
N PHE A 30 13.21 2.78 -26.16
CA PHE A 30 11.82 3.27 -26.02
C PHE A 30 10.81 2.12 -26.06
N ALA A 31 10.96 1.16 -26.98
CA ALA A 31 10.06 0.02 -27.08
C ALA A 31 10.05 -0.83 -25.80
N GLU A 32 11.23 -1.04 -25.20
CA GLU A 32 11.36 -1.72 -23.90
C GLU A 32 10.64 -0.95 -22.79
N GLN A 33 10.89 0.35 -22.67
CA GLN A 33 10.24 1.20 -21.66
C GLN A 33 8.72 1.31 -21.85
N LEU A 34 8.25 1.25 -23.10
CA LEU A 34 6.83 1.29 -23.43
C LEU A 34 6.12 0.06 -22.86
N VAL A 35 6.69 -1.14 -23.04
CA VAL A 35 6.11 -2.40 -22.58
C VAL A 35 6.31 -2.63 -21.07
N GLU A 36 7.34 -2.02 -20.49
CA GLU A 36 7.54 -2.00 -19.04
C GLU A 36 6.46 -1.16 -18.34
N LYS A 37 6.10 -0.01 -18.91
CA LYS A 37 5.13 0.92 -18.31
C LYS A 37 3.67 0.62 -18.66
N PHE A 38 3.40 0.11 -19.86
CA PHE A 38 2.05 -0.13 -20.37
C PHE A 38 1.82 -1.60 -20.71
N ASN A 39 0.57 -2.06 -20.62
CA ASN A 39 0.16 -3.44 -20.93
C ASN A 39 0.04 -3.71 -22.45
N PHE A 40 0.99 -3.22 -23.24
CA PHE A 40 0.97 -3.34 -24.70
C PHE A 40 1.71 -4.57 -25.24
N HIS A 41 2.24 -5.43 -24.37
CA HIS A 41 2.82 -6.69 -24.83
C HIS A 41 1.71 -7.56 -25.46
N ASN A 42 1.97 -8.19 -26.60
CA ASN A 42 0.97 -9.02 -27.29
C ASN A 42 0.43 -10.17 -26.41
N TYR A 43 1.24 -10.62 -25.46
CA TYR A 43 0.89 -11.67 -24.50
C TYR A 43 0.72 -11.14 -23.06
N ASP A 44 0.46 -9.84 -22.88
CA ASP A 44 0.12 -9.30 -21.56
C ASP A 44 -1.31 -9.64 -21.14
N SER A 45 -1.56 -9.67 -19.84
CA SER A 45 -2.89 -9.91 -19.28
C SER A 45 -3.68 -8.61 -19.20
N LEU A 46 -4.86 -8.58 -19.82
CA LEU A 46 -5.78 -7.42 -19.77
C LEU A 46 -6.68 -7.40 -18.53
N VAL A 47 -6.85 -8.56 -17.88
CA VAL A 47 -7.80 -8.79 -16.78
C VAL A 47 -7.10 -8.78 -15.43
N TYR A 48 -5.95 -9.43 -15.34
CA TYR A 48 -5.17 -9.58 -14.11
C TYR A 48 -3.78 -9.01 -14.35
N SER A 49 -3.64 -7.70 -14.19
CA SER A 49 -2.33 -7.06 -14.18
C SER A 49 -1.80 -7.09 -12.74
N ASP A 50 -1.13 -8.18 -12.36
CA ASP A 50 -0.26 -8.20 -11.16
C ASP A 50 0.89 -7.19 -11.30
N THR A 51 1.07 -6.67 -12.52
CA THR A 51 2.02 -5.64 -12.86
C THR A 51 1.40 -4.26 -12.64
N LYS A 52 2.16 -3.31 -12.07
CA LYS A 52 1.79 -1.89 -11.94
C LYS A 52 1.70 -1.16 -13.30
N LYS A 53 1.41 -1.88 -14.38
CA LYS A 53 1.33 -1.38 -15.73
C LYS A 53 0.02 -0.63 -15.94
N ILE A 54 0.09 0.39 -16.77
CA ILE A 54 -1.05 1.25 -17.07
C ILE A 54 -1.72 0.71 -18.33
N ASP A 55 -3.03 0.51 -18.28
CA ASP A 55 -3.85 0.31 -19.47
C ASP A 55 -4.50 1.63 -19.88
N PRO A 56 -4.04 2.30 -20.94
CA PRO A 56 -4.61 3.57 -21.37
C PRO A 56 -5.96 3.40 -22.08
N ARG A 57 -6.39 2.17 -22.39
CA ARG A 57 -7.74 1.91 -22.92
C ARG A 57 -8.81 2.07 -21.84
N LYS A 58 -8.43 1.96 -20.57
CA LYS A 58 -9.33 2.07 -19.42
C LYS A 58 -9.15 3.47 -18.80
N MET A 59 -10.25 4.13 -18.40
CA MET A 59 -10.14 5.41 -17.70
C MET A 59 -9.44 5.20 -16.34
N VAL A 60 -8.31 5.88 -16.14
CA VAL A 60 -7.40 5.67 -15.00
C VAL A 60 -8.07 5.84 -13.62
N ARG A 61 -9.13 6.66 -13.51
CA ARG A 61 -9.88 6.87 -12.26
C ARG A 61 -11.00 5.85 -12.01
N GLU A 62 -11.45 5.17 -13.05
CA GLU A 62 -12.65 4.33 -12.96
C GLU A 62 -12.32 2.96 -12.37
N LEU A 63 -11.17 2.38 -12.73
CA LEU A 63 -10.83 1.01 -12.33
C LEU A 63 -10.59 0.80 -10.84
N SER A 64 -9.87 1.72 -10.18
CA SER A 64 -9.61 1.60 -8.75
C SER A 64 -10.93 1.71 -8.00
N ASN A 65 -11.73 2.74 -8.30
CA ASN A 65 -13.00 3.01 -7.63
C ASN A 65 -14.03 1.92 -7.93
N GLU A 66 -14.08 1.41 -9.16
CA GLU A 66 -14.97 0.31 -9.54
C GLU A 66 -14.62 -0.97 -8.79
N SER A 67 -13.33 -1.32 -8.70
CA SER A 67 -12.89 -2.51 -7.97
C SER A 67 -13.19 -2.41 -6.47
N ILE A 68 -13.01 -1.24 -5.88
CA ILE A 68 -13.36 -0.96 -4.47
C ILE A 68 -14.87 -1.03 -4.26
N SER A 69 -15.65 -0.37 -5.12
CA SER A 69 -17.12 -0.38 -5.06
C SER A 69 -17.67 -1.81 -5.20
N ASN A 70 -17.13 -2.60 -6.14
CA ASN A 70 -17.49 -4.00 -6.31
C ASN A 70 -17.15 -4.84 -5.08
N MET A 71 -15.99 -4.59 -4.44
CA MET A 71 -15.62 -5.23 -3.19
C MET A 71 -16.57 -4.83 -2.04
N MET A 72 -16.94 -3.56 -1.91
CA MET A 72 -17.90 -3.09 -0.90
C MET A 72 -19.30 -3.68 -1.12
N TYR A 73 -19.71 -3.83 -2.38
CA TYR A 73 -20.95 -4.53 -2.72
C TYR A 73 -20.91 -6.01 -2.29
N ALA A 74 -19.79 -6.71 -2.51
CA ALA A 74 -19.62 -8.08 -2.04
C ALA A 74 -19.64 -8.18 -0.50
N VAL A 75 -19.08 -7.20 0.21
CA VAL A 75 -19.16 -7.08 1.68
C VAL A 75 -20.62 -6.93 2.12
N ARG A 76 -21.38 -6.06 1.46
CA ARG A 76 -22.81 -5.89 1.71
C ARG A 76 -23.60 -7.18 1.46
N ALA A 77 -23.33 -7.86 0.36
CA ALA A 77 -24.01 -9.10 0.00
C ALA A 77 -23.66 -10.28 0.93
N GLY A 78 -22.59 -10.18 1.71
CA GLY A 78 -22.14 -11.27 2.57
C GLY A 78 -21.27 -12.32 1.88
N ASP A 79 -20.77 -12.05 0.67
CA ASP A 79 -20.02 -13.03 -0.13
C ASP A 79 -18.52 -13.00 0.20
N ILE A 80 -18.09 -13.92 1.06
CA ILE A 80 -16.69 -14.01 1.46
C ILE A 80 -15.76 -14.50 0.35
N SER A 81 -16.26 -15.30 -0.59
CA SER A 81 -15.46 -15.82 -1.71
C SER A 81 -15.07 -14.70 -2.65
N SER A 82 -16.01 -13.80 -2.96
CA SER A 82 -15.73 -12.60 -3.74
C SER A 82 -14.76 -11.65 -3.02
N ILE A 83 -14.94 -11.43 -1.71
CA ILE A 83 -14.02 -10.60 -0.90
C ILE A 83 -12.59 -11.18 -0.93
N GLN A 84 -12.45 -12.49 -0.73
CA GLN A 84 -11.15 -13.16 -0.81
C GLN A 84 -10.50 -13.00 -2.19
N ARG A 85 -11.30 -13.11 -3.26
CA ARG A 85 -10.84 -12.87 -4.62
C ARG A 85 -10.32 -11.45 -4.80
N TYR A 86 -11.05 -10.42 -4.37
CA TYR A 86 -10.60 -9.03 -4.49
C TYR A 86 -9.30 -8.77 -3.72
N ILE A 87 -9.15 -9.34 -2.52
CA ILE A 87 -7.91 -9.24 -1.76
C ILE A 87 -6.74 -9.94 -2.49
N LEU A 88 -6.99 -11.10 -3.11
CA LEU A 88 -5.98 -11.81 -3.90
C LEU A 88 -5.56 -11.01 -5.14
N LEU A 89 -6.48 -10.26 -5.74
CA LEU A 89 -6.22 -9.35 -6.86
C LEU A 89 -5.44 -8.07 -6.45
N GLY A 90 -5.11 -7.93 -5.17
CA GLY A 90 -4.36 -6.77 -4.68
C GLY A 90 -5.22 -5.52 -4.43
N VAL A 91 -6.54 -5.66 -4.36
CA VAL A 91 -7.40 -4.55 -3.92
C VAL A 91 -7.12 -4.26 -2.45
N SER A 92 -6.69 -3.04 -2.18
CA SER A 92 -6.37 -2.57 -0.83
C SER A 92 -7.64 -2.45 0.02
N ILE A 93 -7.66 -3.14 1.18
CA ILE A 93 -8.77 -3.08 2.14
C ILE A 93 -8.95 -1.69 2.76
N HIS A 94 -7.89 -0.88 2.76
CA HIS A 94 -7.86 0.46 3.36
C HIS A 94 -8.40 1.56 2.46
N GLU A 95 -8.72 1.22 1.21
CA GLU A 95 -9.26 2.18 0.25
C GLU A 95 -10.63 2.69 0.67
N ARG A 96 -10.90 3.92 0.24
CA ARG A 96 -12.11 4.66 0.59
C ARG A 96 -12.95 4.92 -0.65
N ASP A 97 -14.25 4.86 -0.47
CA ASP A 97 -15.22 5.23 -1.50
C ASP A 97 -15.44 6.76 -1.56
N TYR A 98 -16.34 7.22 -2.42
CA TYR A 98 -16.71 8.62 -2.61
C TYR A 98 -17.18 9.33 -1.33
N ASP A 99 -17.71 8.59 -0.35
CA ASP A 99 -18.11 9.08 0.98
C ASP A 99 -17.01 8.94 2.06
N GLU A 100 -15.78 8.63 1.64
CA GLU A 100 -14.65 8.30 2.51
C GLU A 100 -14.87 7.06 3.41
N ARG A 101 -15.89 6.25 3.10
CA ARG A 101 -16.16 5.00 3.80
C ARG A 101 -15.22 3.91 3.35
N THR A 102 -14.81 3.09 4.31
CA THR A 102 -14.01 1.87 4.08
C THR A 102 -14.90 0.62 4.11
N VAL A 103 -14.35 -0.52 3.68
CA VAL A 103 -15.05 -1.82 3.78
C VAL A 103 -15.50 -2.18 5.21
N LEU A 104 -14.82 -1.64 6.24
CA LEU A 104 -15.21 -1.83 7.65
C LEU A 104 -16.53 -1.13 7.99
N HIS A 105 -16.78 0.07 7.46
CA HIS A 105 -18.03 0.79 7.67
C HIS A 105 -19.21 -0.02 7.12
N ILE A 106 -19.06 -0.53 5.89
CA ILE A 106 -20.09 -1.34 5.23
C ILE A 106 -20.34 -2.65 6.01
N ALA A 107 -19.28 -3.37 6.40
CA ALA A 107 -19.41 -4.61 7.17
C ALA A 107 -20.09 -4.39 8.54
N ALA A 108 -19.78 -3.25 9.19
CA ALA A 108 -20.32 -2.89 10.49
C ALA A 108 -21.81 -2.49 10.41
N ALA A 109 -22.20 -1.74 9.37
CA ALA A 109 -23.59 -1.34 9.13
C ALA A 109 -24.50 -2.55 8.84
N GLU A 110 -24.04 -3.49 8.02
CA GLU A 110 -24.81 -4.68 7.65
C GLU A 110 -24.89 -5.72 8.77
N GLY A 111 -23.97 -5.66 9.75
CA GLY A 111 -23.98 -6.55 10.91
C GLY A 111 -23.40 -7.94 10.67
N ASN A 112 -22.67 -8.16 9.57
CA ASN A 112 -22.08 -9.45 9.26
C ASN A 112 -20.83 -9.71 10.11
N GLU A 113 -21.02 -10.35 11.25
CA GLU A 113 -19.96 -10.64 12.22
C GLU A 113 -18.80 -11.46 11.66
N TYR A 114 -19.07 -12.35 10.70
CA TYR A 114 -18.07 -13.25 10.14
C TYR A 114 -17.13 -12.50 9.20
N ILE A 115 -17.70 -11.68 8.32
CA ILE A 115 -16.91 -10.83 7.42
C ILE A 115 -16.15 -9.77 8.22
N LEU A 116 -16.78 -9.18 9.22
CA LEU A 116 -16.11 -8.19 10.05
C LEU A 116 -14.90 -8.79 10.80
N LYS A 117 -15.04 -10.00 11.37
CA LYS A 117 -13.91 -10.75 11.97
C LYS A 117 -12.79 -10.98 10.94
N PHE A 118 -13.15 -11.47 9.76
CA PHE A 118 -12.19 -11.73 8.68
C PHE A 118 -11.43 -10.48 8.23
N LEU A 119 -12.14 -9.36 8.07
CA LEU A 119 -11.52 -8.08 7.72
C LEU A 119 -10.61 -7.57 8.85
N LEU A 120 -11.07 -7.62 10.10
CA LEU A 120 -10.30 -7.17 11.28
C LEU A 120 -9.06 -8.01 11.58
N GLU A 121 -9.03 -9.28 11.19
CA GLU A 121 -7.84 -10.13 11.29
C GLU A 121 -6.75 -9.69 10.30
N ARG A 122 -7.15 -9.27 9.10
CA ARG A 122 -6.23 -8.79 8.05
C ARG A 122 -5.90 -7.31 8.19
N TRP A 123 -6.73 -6.55 8.90
CA TRP A 123 -6.53 -5.13 9.17
C TRP A 123 -5.39 -4.91 10.17
N LYS A 124 -4.25 -4.41 9.68
CA LYS A 124 -3.06 -4.11 10.51
C LYS A 124 -3.10 -2.71 11.13
N GLU A 125 -3.88 -1.80 10.54
CA GLU A 125 -3.97 -0.40 10.97
C GLU A 125 -4.99 -0.19 12.10
N SER A 126 -5.20 1.07 12.47
CA SER A 126 -6.25 1.45 13.42
C SER A 126 -7.63 1.09 12.88
N ALA A 127 -8.47 0.51 13.73
CA ALA A 127 -9.81 0.04 13.35
C ALA A 127 -10.89 1.13 13.48
N ASP A 128 -10.49 2.40 13.54
CA ASP A 128 -11.34 3.58 13.66
C ASP A 128 -11.20 4.56 12.46
N PRO A 129 -11.25 4.08 11.20
CA PRO A 129 -11.27 5.01 10.06
C PRO A 129 -12.50 5.92 10.18
N LYS A 130 -12.35 7.20 9.86
CA LYS A 130 -13.46 8.16 9.85
C LYS A 130 -13.96 8.36 8.43
N ASP A 131 -15.28 8.37 8.27
CA ASP A 131 -15.94 8.77 7.03
C ASP A 131 -16.03 10.30 6.88
N ARG A 132 -16.63 10.77 5.77
CA ARG A 132 -16.85 12.21 5.50
C ARG A 132 -17.65 12.91 6.59
N TYR A 133 -18.51 12.19 7.30
CA TYR A 133 -19.35 12.73 8.38
C TYR A 133 -18.69 12.59 9.76
N GLY A 134 -17.44 12.11 9.82
CA GLY A 134 -16.70 11.89 11.06
C GLY A 134 -17.16 10.66 11.84
N ARG A 135 -17.99 9.79 11.24
CA ARG A 135 -18.46 8.55 11.84
C ARG A 135 -17.40 7.48 11.71
N THR A 136 -17.33 6.62 12.72
CA THR A 136 -16.48 5.42 12.71
C THR A 136 -17.31 4.18 12.41
N PRO A 137 -16.70 3.04 12.02
CA PRO A 137 -17.42 1.78 11.87
C PRO A 137 -18.18 1.36 13.14
N LEU A 138 -17.67 1.76 14.31
CA LEU A 138 -18.34 1.50 15.59
C LEU A 138 -19.64 2.32 15.72
N ASP A 139 -19.64 3.57 15.26
CA ASP A 139 -20.82 4.42 15.28
C ASP A 139 -21.89 3.89 14.32
N ASP A 140 -21.48 3.45 13.12
CA ASP A 140 -22.38 2.81 12.16
C ASP A 140 -22.99 1.53 12.78
N ALA A 141 -22.19 0.65 13.39
CA ALA A 141 -22.71 -0.55 14.07
C ALA A 141 -23.71 -0.21 15.18
N LYS A 142 -23.49 0.89 15.92
CA LYS A 142 -24.41 1.35 16.98
C LYS A 142 -25.70 1.92 16.41
N GLU A 143 -25.62 2.71 15.35
CA GLU A 143 -26.79 3.30 14.67
C GLU A 143 -27.71 2.22 14.08
N PHE A 144 -27.13 1.18 13.47
CA PHE A 144 -27.89 0.05 12.92
C PHE A 144 -28.23 -1.04 13.96
N GLY A 145 -27.85 -0.87 15.23
CA GLY A 145 -28.22 -1.80 16.31
C GLY A 145 -27.50 -3.15 16.28
N GLN A 146 -26.33 -3.24 15.67
CA GLN A 146 -25.60 -4.49 15.43
C GLN A 146 -24.72 -4.88 16.62
N SER A 147 -25.33 -5.34 17.72
CA SER A 147 -24.65 -5.58 19.02
C SER A 147 -23.40 -6.46 18.92
N LYS A 148 -23.44 -7.55 18.14
CA LYS A 148 -22.28 -8.44 17.97
C LYS A 148 -21.09 -7.74 17.29
N CYS A 149 -21.36 -6.88 16.31
CA CYS A 149 -20.33 -6.13 15.60
C CYS A 149 -19.72 -5.04 16.50
N VAL A 150 -20.55 -4.40 17.33
CA VAL A 150 -20.11 -3.45 18.37
C VAL A 150 -19.10 -4.11 19.31
N GLU A 151 -19.44 -5.27 19.88
CA GLU A 151 -18.55 -6.00 20.79
C GLU A 151 -17.19 -6.35 20.14
N LEU A 152 -17.21 -6.76 18.87
CA LEU A 152 -16.00 -7.12 18.13
C LEU A 152 -15.10 -5.92 17.88
N LEU A 153 -15.69 -4.78 17.49
CA LEU A 153 -14.97 -3.53 17.24
C LEU A 153 -14.41 -2.94 18.54
N GLU A 154 -15.19 -2.89 19.61
CA GLU A 154 -14.75 -2.41 20.93
C GLU A 154 -13.58 -3.26 21.44
N LYS A 155 -13.69 -4.58 21.37
CA LYS A 155 -12.60 -5.50 21.75
C LYS A 155 -11.33 -5.28 20.93
N LYS A 156 -11.44 -4.95 19.64
CA LYS A 156 -10.28 -4.65 18.79
C LYS A 156 -9.66 -3.30 19.16
N LEU A 157 -10.47 -2.26 19.36
CA LEU A 157 -10.00 -0.94 19.79
C LEU A 157 -9.30 -0.99 21.15
N GLU A 158 -9.88 -1.70 22.12
CA GLU A 158 -9.26 -1.88 23.44
C GLU A 158 -7.89 -2.56 23.35
N ARG A 159 -7.75 -3.57 22.48
CA ARG A 159 -6.47 -4.25 22.24
C ARG A 159 -5.45 -3.28 21.63
N GLN A 160 -5.86 -2.44 20.69
CA GLN A 160 -4.99 -1.42 20.10
C GLN A 160 -4.57 -0.36 21.12
N ALA A 161 -5.50 0.10 21.98
CA ALA A 161 -5.20 1.04 23.07
C ALA A 161 -4.23 0.46 24.12
N LYS A 162 -4.38 -0.82 24.47
CA LYS A 162 -3.42 -1.51 25.36
C LYS A 162 -2.04 -1.60 24.71
N MET A 163 -1.99 -1.92 23.42
CA MET A 163 -0.72 -2.00 22.69
C MET A 163 -0.02 -0.64 22.56
N SER A 164 -0.76 0.44 22.28
CA SER A 164 -0.19 1.79 22.21
C SER A 164 0.30 2.28 23.58
N SER A 165 -0.43 2.01 24.66
CA SER A 165 0.01 2.36 26.02
C SER A 165 1.27 1.61 26.46
N SER A 166 1.42 0.34 26.06
CA SER A 166 2.63 -0.45 26.31
C SER A 166 3.85 0.04 25.53
N PHE A 167 3.64 0.56 24.31
CA PHE A 167 4.69 1.13 23.48
C PHE A 167 5.17 2.47 24.04
N ALA A 168 4.26 3.35 24.47
CA ALA A 168 4.56 4.62 25.12
C ALA A 168 5.39 4.45 26.41
N ARG A 169 5.13 3.39 27.18
CA ARG A 169 5.89 3.07 28.40
C ARG A 169 7.31 2.58 28.12
N LYS A 170 7.53 1.96 26.95
CA LYS A 170 8.83 1.43 26.52
C LYS A 170 9.71 2.52 25.91
N THR A 171 9.11 3.49 25.21
CA THR A 171 9.80 4.67 24.67
C THR A 171 10.23 5.65 25.77
N SER A 172 9.50 5.74 26.88
CA SER A 172 9.89 6.57 28.04
C SER A 172 11.07 5.99 28.86
N LEU A 173 11.47 4.73 28.63
CA LEU A 173 12.60 4.08 29.32
C LEU A 173 13.92 4.16 28.54
N HIS A 174 13.92 4.73 27.34
CA HIS A 174 15.14 4.95 26.54
C HIS A 174 15.33 6.45 26.25
N SER A 175 15.57 7.23 27.29
CA SER A 175 16.25 8.52 27.15
C SER A 175 17.75 8.26 26.95
N PRO A 176 18.42 8.86 25.94
CA PRO A 176 19.86 8.78 25.81
C PRO A 176 20.50 9.41 27.05
N GLN A 177 21.27 8.62 27.80
CA GLN A 177 22.06 9.13 28.91
C GLN A 177 23.00 10.20 28.36
N ASN A 178 22.85 11.42 28.87
CA ASN A 178 23.84 12.50 28.79
C ASN A 178 25.21 11.91 29.12
N ILE A 179 26.10 11.85 28.12
CA ILE A 179 27.53 11.72 28.35
C ILE A 179 27.97 13.10 28.80
N ASP A 180 27.97 13.30 30.12
CA ASP A 180 28.47 14.52 30.73
C ASP A 180 29.98 14.59 30.55
N SER A 181 30.42 15.73 30.06
CA SER A 181 31.82 16.07 29.85
C SER A 181 32.55 16.23 31.19
N SER A 182 33.83 15.81 31.18
CA SER A 182 34.92 16.15 32.09
C SER A 182 34.92 15.55 33.51
N THR A 183 35.85 14.61 33.76
CA THR A 183 37.09 14.79 34.55
C THR A 183 37.72 13.44 34.83
N GLU A 184 38.94 13.18 34.34
CA GLU A 184 40.12 12.80 35.15
C GLU A 184 41.27 12.34 34.24
N SER A 185 42.22 13.24 34.11
CA SER A 185 43.63 12.97 33.78
C SER A 185 44.27 12.01 34.78
N ARG A 186 44.97 10.98 34.30
CA ARG A 186 46.23 10.48 34.89
C ARG A 186 46.95 9.49 33.97
N ASP A 187 48.09 9.95 33.48
CA ASP A 187 49.35 9.25 33.18
C ASP A 187 49.35 7.73 32.95
N ARG A 188 49.93 7.34 31.80
CA ARG A 188 51.10 6.44 31.73
C ARG A 188 51.74 6.53 30.33
N THR A 189 52.82 7.31 30.27
CA THR A 189 54.14 6.98 29.71
C THR A 189 54.25 5.97 28.56
N GLN A 190 54.88 6.45 27.46
CA GLN A 190 55.86 5.75 26.61
C GLN A 190 55.35 4.52 25.81
N SER A 191 55.64 4.34 24.52
CA SER A 191 56.85 4.71 23.77
C SER A 191 56.63 4.53 22.26
N ASP A 192 57.58 5.07 21.49
CA ASP A 192 58.02 4.62 20.15
C ASP A 192 57.21 5.11 18.93
N ILE A 193 57.68 6.13 18.18
CA ILE A 193 58.83 6.23 17.25
C ILE A 193 58.31 6.33 15.81
N ALA A 194 58.99 7.20 15.04
CA ALA A 194 59.04 7.30 13.59
C ALA A 194 57.98 8.16 12.88
N SER A 195 58.27 9.47 12.89
CA SER A 195 58.56 10.23 11.66
C SER A 195 58.77 9.41 10.38
N THR A 196 58.12 9.82 9.27
CA THR A 196 58.68 10.04 7.91
C THR A 196 57.50 10.49 7.03
N THR A 197 57.31 11.78 6.75
CA THR A 197 57.84 12.54 5.61
C THR A 197 57.39 12.02 4.23
N ASN A 198 56.69 12.89 3.50
CA ASN A 198 56.94 13.33 2.11
C ASN A 198 55.60 13.68 1.46
N GLN A 199 55.34 14.97 1.22
CA GLN A 199 55.75 15.73 0.02
C GLN A 199 55.01 15.28 -1.22
#